data_AF-A0A6H1ZA27-F1
#
_entry.id   AF-A0A6H1ZA27-F1
#
_cell.length_a   1.000
_cell.length_b   1.000
_cell.length_c   1.000
_cell.angle_alpha   90.00
_cell.angle_beta   90.00
_cell.angle_gamma   90.00
#
_symmetry.space_group_name_H-M   'P 1'
#
loop_
_entity.id
_entity.type
_entity.pdbx_description
1 polymer ?
#
loop_
_entity_poly.entity_id
_entity_poly.type
_entity_poly.pdbx_seq_one_letter_code
_entity_poly.pdbx_strand_id
1 'polypeptide(L)' 'MTRNECVKKVDELLLQVKPFLVKEIIRLMNCGGIELGDYENDFEAPKVLLATALLNCHLRYVPLAEFGRADMRNLLKF' A
#
# COMPACT_ATOMS: atom_id res chain seq x y z
N MET A 1 -18.80 16.23 0.58
CA MET A 1 -18.62 14.77 0.44
C MET A 1 -19.25 14.11 1.64
N THR A 2 -20.16 13.16 1.42
CA THR A 2 -20.77 12.33 2.47
C THR A 2 -19.86 11.14 2.82
N ARG A 3 -20.13 10.45 3.95
CA ARG A 3 -19.39 9.24 4.34
C ARG A 3 -19.44 8.17 3.25
N ASN A 4 -20.62 7.93 2.68
CA ASN A 4 -20.80 6.91 1.65
C ASN A 4 -20.10 7.28 0.34
N GLU A 5 -20.09 8.56 -0.03
CA GLU A 5 -19.32 9.05 -1.18
C GLU A 5 -17.82 8.86 -0.95
N CYS A 6 -17.32 9.14 0.26
CA CYS A 6 -15.92 8.94 0.62
C CYS A 6 -15.51 7.46 0.48
N VAL A 7 -16.30 6.53 1.06
CA VAL A 7 -16.02 5.08 0.96
C VAL A 7 -15.99 4.63 -0.50
N LYS A 8 -16.96 5.03 -1.32
CA LYS A 8 -16.96 4.70 -2.76
C LYS A 8 -15.72 5.22 -3.48
N LYS A 9 -15.27 6.44 -3.15
CA LYS A 9 -14.05 7.02 -3.74
C LYS A 9 -12.79 6.30 -3.27
N VAL A 10 -12.75 5.82 -2.03
CA VAL A 10 -11.68 4.94 -1.56
C VAL A 10 -11.66 3.63 -2.34
N ASP A 11 -12.82 3.01 -2.58
CA ASP A 11 -12.89 1.77 -3.39
C ASP A 11 -12.39 1.99 -4.82
N GLU A 12 -12.79 3.09 -5.46
CA GLU A 12 -12.28 3.47 -6.80
C GLU A 12 -10.75 3.65 -6.80
N LEU A 13 -10.18 4.24 -5.74
CA LEU A 13 -8.73 4.37 -5.60
C LEU A 13 -8.05 3.02 -5.42
N LEU A 14 -8.62 2.12 -4.59
CA LEU A 14 -8.06 0.78 -4.36
C LEU A 14 -8.00 -0.06 -5.65
N LEU A 15 -9.01 0.04 -6.51
CA LEU A 15 -9.01 -0.62 -7.82
C LEU A 15 -7.85 -0.15 -8.70
N GLN A 16 -7.48 1.13 -8.61
CA GLN A 16 -6.34 1.69 -9.32
C GLN A 16 -5.01 1.30 -8.68
N VAL A 17 -4.95 1.20 -7.35
CA VAL A 17 -3.75 0.82 -6.58
C VAL A 17 -3.36 -0.63 -6.83
N LYS A 18 -4.34 -1.54 -6.93
CA LYS A 18 -4.10 -2.99 -6.99
C LYS A 18 -3.11 -3.43 -8.09
N PRO A 19 -3.24 -3.00 -9.36
CA PRO A 19 -2.26 -3.32 -10.39
C PRO A 19 -0.83 -2.86 -10.07
N PHE A 20 -0.68 -1.69 -9.42
CA PHE A 20 0.63 -1.18 -9.02
C PHE A 20 1.25 -2.01 -7.90
N LEU A 21 0.45 -2.38 -6.88
CA LEU A 21 0.93 -3.26 -5.81
C LEU A 21 1.38 -4.61 -6.35
N VAL A 22 0.60 -5.22 -7.26
CA VAL A 22 0.99 -6.50 -7.90
C VAL A 22 2.31 -6.34 -8.67
N LYS A 23 2.44 -5.28 -9.46
CA LYS A 23 3.69 -5.00 -10.20
C LYS A 23 4.88 -4.80 -9.25
N GLU A 24 4.68 -4.10 -8.15
CA GLU A 24 5.72 -3.83 -7.16
C GLU A 24 6.12 -5.11 -6.41
N ILE A 25 5.17 -5.96 -6.04
CA ILE A 25 5.45 -7.28 -5.44
C ILE A 25 6.28 -8.13 -6.39
N ILE A 26 5.92 -8.20 -7.68
CA ILE A 26 6.72 -8.92 -8.68
C ILE A 26 8.13 -8.34 -8.79
N ARG A 27 8.26 -7.01 -8.77
CA ARG A 27 9.58 -6.35 -8.78
C ARG A 27 10.41 -6.72 -7.55
N LEU A 28 9.80 -6.76 -6.37
CA LEU A 28 10.45 -7.14 -5.11
C LEU A 28 10.86 -8.62 -5.10
N MET A 29 10.04 -9.53 -5.62
CA MET A 29 10.41 -10.94 -5.78
C MET A 29 11.63 -11.10 -6.71
N ASN A 30 11.72 -10.28 -7.77
CA ASN A 30 12.80 -10.35 -8.74
C ASN A 30 14.08 -9.60 -8.35
N CYS A 31 14.10 -8.86 -7.22
CA CYS A 31 15.27 -8.07 -6.85
C CYS A 31 16.34 -8.86 -6.09
N GLY A 32 16.05 -10.11 -5.69
CA GLY A 32 16.96 -10.95 -4.90
C GLY A 32 17.11 -10.50 -3.44
N GLY A 33 16.31 -9.55 -2.98
CA GLY A 33 16.30 -9.06 -1.58
C GLY A 33 15.48 -9.92 -0.62
N ILE A 34 14.86 -10.99 -1.11
CA ILE A 34 14.09 -11.95 -0.32
C ILE A 34 14.42 -13.36 -0.81
N GLU A 35 14.75 -14.25 0.13
CA GLU A 35 14.94 -15.67 -0.14
C GLU A 35 13.66 -16.40 0.26
N LEU A 36 12.86 -16.83 -0.73
CA LEU A 36 11.55 -17.46 -0.44
C LEU A 36 11.72 -18.83 0.22
N GLY A 37 12.87 -19.49 0.04
CA GLY A 37 13.18 -20.77 0.67
C GLY A 37 13.28 -20.71 2.20
N ASP A 38 13.54 -19.52 2.76
CA ASP A 38 13.65 -19.31 4.21
C ASP A 38 12.28 -19.20 4.91
N TYR A 39 11.19 -19.05 4.13
CA TYR A 39 9.85 -18.87 4.67
C TYR A 39 9.07 -20.19 4.65
N GLU A 40 8.40 -20.47 5.77
CA GLU A 40 7.38 -21.53 5.82
C GLU A 40 6.14 -21.13 4.99
N ASN A 41 5.29 -22.10 4.65
CA ASN A 41 4.05 -21.86 3.90
C ASN A 41 2.92 -21.24 4.76
N ASP A 42 3.26 -20.27 5.61
CA ASP A 42 2.37 -19.61 6.58
C ASP A 42 1.96 -18.18 6.15
N PHE A 43 2.21 -17.85 4.89
CA PHE A 43 2.00 -16.53 4.28
C PHE A 43 2.89 -15.41 4.81
N GLU A 44 3.96 -15.69 5.54
CA GLU A 44 4.83 -14.62 6.06
C GLU A 44 5.58 -13.89 4.93
N ALA A 45 6.15 -14.61 3.96
CA ALA A 45 6.76 -13.99 2.78
C ALA A 45 5.77 -13.09 2.00
N PRO A 46 4.55 -13.54 1.65
CA PRO A 46 3.52 -12.67 1.09
C PRO A 46 3.20 -11.42 1.92
N LYS A 47 3.13 -11.53 3.26
CA LYS A 47 2.90 -10.38 4.15
C LYS A 47 4.05 -9.37 4.08
N VAL A 48 5.29 -9.85 4.13
CA VAL A 48 6.50 -9.01 3.99
C VAL A 48 6.45 -8.26 2.65
N LEU A 49 6.25 -8.98 1.55
CA LEU A 49 6.17 -8.39 0.21
C LEU A 49 5.06 -7.35 0.09
N LEU A 50 3.87 -7.66 0.61
CA LEU A 50 2.73 -6.74 0.57
C LEU A 50 2.98 -5.48 1.42
N ALA A 51 3.52 -5.64 2.63
CA ALA A 51 3.84 -4.52 3.51
C ALA A 51 4.88 -3.60 2.87
N THR A 52 5.94 -4.16 2.28
CA THR A 52 6.95 -3.38 1.54
C THR A 52 6.35 -2.67 0.33
N ALA A 53 5.51 -3.35 -0.45
CA ALA A 53 4.85 -2.75 -1.60
C ALA A 53 3.93 -1.59 -1.21
N LEU A 54 3.19 -1.72 -0.11
CA LEU A 54 2.34 -0.65 0.44
C LEU A 54 3.17 0.55 0.87
N LEU A 55 4.31 0.33 1.55
CA LEU A 55 5.23 1.41 1.94
C LEU A 55 5.81 2.15 0.73
N ASN A 56 6.21 1.43 -0.32
CA ASN A 56 6.74 2.05 -1.54
C ASN A 56 5.65 2.82 -2.30
N CYS A 57 4.43 2.26 -2.36
CA CYS A 57 3.31 2.89 -3.04
C CYS A 57 2.73 4.07 -2.26
N HIS A 58 2.89 4.10 -0.93
CA HIS A 58 2.42 5.19 -0.05
C HIS A 58 2.83 6.57 -0.55
N LEU A 59 4.09 6.69 -1.03
CA LEU A 59 4.64 7.95 -1.54
C LEU A 59 3.85 8.56 -2.70
N ARG A 60 3.05 7.75 -3.42
CA ARG A 60 2.21 8.20 -4.55
C ARG A 60 0.85 8.75 -4.12
N TYR A 61 0.39 8.40 -2.92
CA TYR A 61 -0.95 8.77 -2.42
C TYR A 61 -0.90 9.79 -1.28
N VAL A 62 0.28 10.36 -1.01
CA VAL A 62 0.42 11.48 -0.07
C VAL A 62 -0.35 12.69 -0.62
N PRO A 63 -1.24 13.32 0.18
CA PRO A 63 -1.94 14.52 -0.25
C PRO A 63 -0.97 15.64 -0.63
N LEU A 64 -1.19 16.25 -1.80
CA LEU A 64 -0.40 17.39 -2.26
C LEU A 64 -0.76 18.68 -1.52
N ALA A 65 -2.00 18.78 -1.03
CA ALA A 65 -2.47 19.93 -0.27
C ALA A 65 -1.99 19.88 1.18
N GLU A 66 -1.67 21.04 1.75
CA GLU A 66 -1.18 21.16 3.12
C GLU A 66 -2.19 20.66 4.16
N PHE A 67 -3.46 21.03 4.01
CA PHE A 67 -4.54 20.56 4.90
C PHE A 67 -4.65 19.02 4.87
N GLY A 68 -4.55 18.40 3.69
CA GLY A 68 -4.59 16.94 3.56
C GLY A 68 -3.41 16.25 4.24
N ARG A 69 -2.21 16.84 4.18
CA ARG A 69 -1.05 16.33 4.93
C ARG A 69 -1.21 16.48 6.43
N ALA A 70 -1.82 17.58 6.91
CA ALA A 70 -2.10 17.77 8.32
C ALA A 70 -3.09 16.70 8.83
N ASP A 71 -4.19 16.49 8.11
CA ASP A 71 -5.19 15.47 8.46
C ASP A 71 -4.60 14.06 8.43
N MET A 72 -3.80 13.74 7.41
CA MET A 72 -3.09 12.46 7.33
C MET A 72 -2.17 12.22 8.54
N ARG A 73 -1.39 13.21 8.97
CA ARG A 73 -0.54 13.09 10.16
C ARG A 73 -1.35 12.92 11.45
N ASN A 74 -2.53 13.51 11.53
CA ASN A 74 -3.42 13.32 12.68
C ASN A 74 -3.98 11.90 12.70
N LEU A 75 -4.41 11.38 11.56
CA LEU A 75 -4.95 10.02 11.43
C LEU A 75 -3.90 8.94 11.70
N LEU A 76 -2.62 9.17 11.39
CA LEU A 76 -1.53 8.23 11.68
C LEU A 76 -1.23 8.05 13.19
N LYS A 77 -1.81 8.88 14.07
CA LYS A 77 -1.63 8.78 15.52
C LYS A 77 -2.70 7.93 16.21
N PHE A 78 -3.71 7.48 15.48
CA PHE A 78 -4.79 6.60 15.95
C PHE A 78 -4.50 5.16 15.52
#